data_AF-E2BJX0-F1
#
_entry.id   AF-E2BJX0-F1
#
_cell.length_a   1.000
_cell.length_b   1.000
_cell.length_c   1.000
_cell.angle_alpha   90.00
_cell.angle_beta   90.00
_cell.angle_gamma   90.00
#
_symmetry.space_group_name_H-M   'P 1'
#
loop_
_entity.id
_entity.type
_entity.pdbx_description
1 polymer ?
#
loop_
_entity_poly.entity_id
_entity_poly.type
_entity_poly.pdbx_seq_one_letter_code
_entity_poly.pdbx_strand_id
1 'polypeptide(L)'
;MLQNVAERSSRKTYCKIRGTSCHQCRQKTLDMKTICRSGECIGVRGQFCGPCLQGRYGENAVEALKDPNWACPPCRGLCNCSICRNRNGLRPTGCIAPMVRYVGYSSVKDYLQAAELQDT
;
A
#
# COMPACT_ATOMS: atom_id res chain seq x y z
N MET A 1 18.27 -4.81 12.31
CA MET A 1 18.34 -4.05 11.04
C MET A 1 17.30 -4.64 10.09
N LEU A 2 16.44 -3.83 9.46
CA LEU A 2 15.44 -4.32 8.50
C LEU A 2 16.12 -4.51 7.14
N GLN A 3 16.36 -5.76 6.70
CA GLN A 3 17.26 -6.04 5.57
C GLN A 3 16.57 -6.57 4.29
N ASN A 4 15.24 -6.60 4.21
CA ASN A 4 14.57 -7.16 3.03
C ASN A 4 13.24 -6.45 2.68
N VAL A 5 13.20 -5.13 2.74
CA VAL A 5 12.05 -4.35 2.27
C VAL A 5 12.29 -3.93 0.81
N ALA A 6 11.48 -4.42 -0.12
CA ALA A 6 11.64 -4.05 -1.53
C ALA A 6 11.34 -2.54 -1.74
N GLU A 7 12.26 -1.80 -2.35
CA GLU A 7 12.06 -0.37 -2.67
C GLU A 7 11.28 -0.17 -3.98
N ARG A 8 11.48 -1.07 -4.95
CA ARG A 8 10.86 -1.02 -6.28
C ARG A 8 10.30 -2.39 -6.67
N SER A 9 9.30 -2.42 -7.55
CA SER A 9 8.67 -3.68 -8.00
C SER A 9 9.64 -4.65 -8.66
N SER A 10 10.67 -4.15 -9.34
CA SER A 10 11.73 -4.95 -10.00
C SER A 10 12.69 -5.62 -9.02
N ARG A 11 12.70 -5.21 -7.74
CA ARG A 11 13.58 -5.76 -6.70
C ARG A 11 12.89 -6.78 -5.79
N LYS A 12 11.65 -7.17 -6.11
CA LYS A 12 10.89 -8.14 -5.32
C LYS A 12 11.38 -9.56 -5.53
N THR A 13 11.53 -10.33 -4.45
CA THR A 13 11.84 -11.77 -4.52
C THR A 13 10.57 -12.61 -4.44
N TYR A 14 10.05 -13.06 -5.58
CA TYR A 14 8.80 -13.83 -5.66
C TYR A 14 8.94 -15.26 -5.14
N CYS A 15 7.97 -15.72 -4.34
CA CYS A 15 7.92 -17.10 -3.87
C CYS A 15 6.47 -17.52 -3.57
N LYS A 16 5.92 -18.45 -4.35
CA LYS A 16 4.53 -18.92 -4.21
C LYS A 16 4.29 -19.74 -2.95
N ILE A 17 5.31 -20.49 -2.51
CA ILE A 17 5.21 -21.45 -1.40
C ILE A 17 5.40 -20.72 -0.06
N ARG A 18 6.56 -20.08 0.13
CA ARG A 18 6.97 -19.48 1.41
C ARG A 18 6.74 -17.97 1.50
N GLY A 19 6.38 -17.31 0.41
CA GLY A 19 6.16 -15.86 0.39
C GLY A 19 4.86 -15.44 1.08
N THR A 20 4.87 -14.23 1.64
CA THR A 20 3.67 -13.57 2.17
C THR A 20 3.04 -12.67 1.11
N SER A 21 1.73 -12.50 1.16
CA SER A 21 0.98 -11.67 0.21
C SER A 21 1.00 -10.20 0.60
N CYS A 22 1.08 -9.30 -0.38
CA CYS A 22 0.80 -7.87 -0.18
C CYS A 22 -0.70 -7.59 -0.33
N HIS A 23 -1.28 -6.77 0.54
CA HIS A 23 -2.67 -6.31 0.46
C HIS A 23 -3.01 -5.71 -0.92
N GLN A 24 -2.13 -4.84 -1.42
CA GLN A 24 -2.40 -4.06 -2.64
C GLN A 24 -2.21 -4.88 -3.92
N CYS A 25 -1.02 -5.44 -4.13
CA CYS A 25 -0.70 -6.13 -5.39
C CYS A 25 -0.98 -7.64 -5.34
N ARG A 26 -1.28 -8.20 -4.17
CA ARG A 26 -1.56 -9.63 -3.94
C ARG A 26 -0.43 -10.58 -4.35
N GLN A 27 0.74 -10.05 -4.66
CA GLN A 27 1.92 -10.84 -5.00
C GLN A 27 2.51 -11.49 -3.74
N LYS A 28 2.88 -12.77 -3.84
CA LYS A 28 3.59 -13.52 -2.80
C LYS A 28 5.10 -13.37 -2.98
N THR A 29 5.74 -12.75 -2.00
CA THR A 29 7.18 -12.48 -2.03
C THR A 29 7.82 -12.76 -0.67
N LEU A 30 9.13 -13.04 -0.68
CA LEU A 30 9.94 -13.19 0.54
C LEU A 30 10.26 -11.83 1.19
N ASP A 31 10.01 -10.72 0.49
CA ASP A 31 10.24 -9.38 1.01
C ASP A 31 9.41 -9.15 2.29
N MET A 32 10.04 -8.48 3.26
CA MET A 32 9.37 -7.93 4.42
C MET A 32 8.26 -6.97 3.99
N LYS A 33 7.13 -7.11 4.66
CA LYS A 33 5.94 -6.27 4.48
C LYS A 33 5.63 -5.61 5.81
N THR A 34 4.90 -4.50 5.76
CA THR A 34 4.43 -3.84 6.97
C THR A 34 3.60 -4.77 7.86
N ILE A 35 3.50 -4.41 9.14
CA ILE A 35 2.63 -5.07 10.12
C ILE A 35 1.79 -3.97 10.74
N CYS A 36 0.45 -4.13 10.70
CA CYS A 36 -0.45 -3.17 11.33
C CYS A 36 -0.45 -3.36 12.84
N ARG A 37 -0.36 -2.27 13.60
CA ARG A 37 -0.36 -2.29 15.08
C ARG A 37 -1.63 -1.69 15.70
N SER A 38 -2.66 -1.48 14.89
CA SER A 38 -3.91 -0.85 15.34
C SER A 38 -4.82 -1.74 16.20
N GLY A 39 -4.57 -3.06 16.30
CA GLY A 39 -5.51 -4.02 16.91
C GLY A 39 -6.72 -4.38 16.04
N GLU A 40 -7.17 -3.47 15.17
CA GLU A 40 -8.37 -3.63 14.32
C GLU A 40 -8.27 -4.61 13.14
N CYS A 41 -7.08 -5.10 12.79
CA CYS A 41 -6.94 -6.04 11.67
C CYS A 41 -5.86 -7.10 11.87
N ILE A 42 -6.02 -8.20 11.13
CA ILE A 42 -5.09 -9.33 11.15
C ILE A 42 -4.62 -9.71 9.75
N GLY A 43 -3.46 -10.36 9.69
CA GLY A 43 -2.91 -10.98 8.49
C GLY A 43 -2.67 -10.00 7.33
N VAL A 44 -2.98 -10.45 6.11
CA VAL A 44 -2.67 -9.73 4.85
C VAL A 44 -3.26 -8.32 4.80
N ARG A 45 -4.30 -8.02 5.58
CA ARG A 45 -4.92 -6.68 5.62
C ARG A 45 -3.93 -5.59 6.04
N GLY A 46 -3.00 -5.90 6.95
CA GLY A 46 -1.95 -4.99 7.40
C GLY A 46 -0.64 -5.05 6.62
N GLN A 47 -0.52 -5.95 5.64
CA GLN A 47 0.75 -6.26 4.97
C GLN A 47 0.90 -5.55 3.63
N PHE A 48 1.75 -4.54 3.55
CA PHE A 48 2.11 -3.84 2.32
C PHE A 48 3.59 -4.04 2.02
N CYS A 49 3.91 -4.37 0.77
CA CYS A 49 5.29 -4.27 0.27
C CYS A 49 5.65 -2.80 0.05
N GLY A 50 6.94 -2.46 0.19
CA GLY A 50 7.45 -1.10 0.03
C GLY A 50 6.94 -0.33 -1.20
N PRO A 51 6.97 -0.89 -2.43
CA PRO A 51 6.59 -0.12 -3.62
C PRO A 51 5.09 0.19 -3.64
N CYS A 52 4.27 -0.68 -3.06
CA CYS A 52 2.83 -0.44 -2.97
C CYS A 52 2.51 0.59 -1.90
N LEU A 53 3.16 0.52 -0.73
CA LEU A 53 2.92 1.50 0.32
C LEU A 53 3.32 2.91 -0.15
N GLN A 54 4.51 3.03 -0.74
CA GLN A 54 5.01 4.30 -1.27
C GLN A 54 4.14 4.81 -2.43
N GLY A 55 3.95 4.00 -3.47
CA GLY A 55 3.28 4.45 -4.68
C GLY A 55 1.78 4.70 -4.50
N ARG A 56 1.12 3.98 -3.59
CA ARG A 56 -0.32 4.17 -3.35
C ARG A 56 -0.65 5.15 -2.26
N TYR A 57 0.18 5.26 -1.22
CA TYR A 57 -0.16 6.00 0.00
C TYR A 57 0.89 7.04 0.41
N GLY A 58 2.03 7.11 -0.29
CA GLY A 58 3.10 8.06 0.01
C GLY A 58 3.97 7.66 1.20
N GLU A 59 3.77 6.47 1.76
CA GLU A 59 4.41 6.05 3.01
C GLU A 59 5.59 5.10 2.77
N ASN A 60 6.66 5.28 3.55
CA ASN A 60 7.84 4.42 3.50
C ASN A 60 7.65 3.18 4.39
N ALA A 61 7.84 1.98 3.82
CA ALA A 61 7.60 0.74 4.55
C ALA A 61 8.63 0.44 5.66
N VAL A 62 9.86 0.93 5.54
CA VAL A 62 10.87 0.81 6.59
C VAL A 62 10.47 1.65 7.80
N GLU A 63 10.02 2.89 7.58
CA GLU A 63 9.54 3.77 8.64
C GLU A 63 8.27 3.21 9.30
N ALA A 64 7.31 2.74 8.50
CA ALA A 64 6.12 2.04 9.01
C ALA A 64 6.48 0.79 9.86
N LEU A 65 7.54 0.06 9.50
CA LEU A 65 8.01 -1.09 10.26
C LEU A 65 8.70 -0.69 11.58
N LYS A 66 9.30 0.49 11.68
CA LYS A 66 9.91 1.00 12.90
C LYS A 66 8.90 1.64 13.87
N ASP A 67 7.84 2.24 13.34
CA ASP A 67 6.85 2.96 14.13
C ASP A 67 5.93 2.00 14.93
N PRO A 68 5.99 1.98 16.28
CA PRO A 68 5.17 1.10 17.11
C PRO A 68 3.68 1.42 17.06
N ASN A 69 3.29 2.58 16.54
CA ASN A 69 1.89 3.03 16.44
C ASN A 69 1.34 2.98 15.00
N TRP A 70 2.13 2.49 14.04
CA TRP A 70 1.71 2.50 12.64
C TRP A 70 0.44 1.68 12.41
N ALA A 71 -0.57 2.33 11.84
CA ALA A 71 -1.82 1.74 11.40
C ALA A 71 -1.89 1.68 9.87
N CYS A 72 -2.33 0.55 9.33
CA CYS A 72 -2.38 0.35 7.89
C CYS A 72 -3.46 1.23 7.21
N PRO A 73 -3.33 1.53 5.90
CA PRO A 73 -4.33 2.33 5.19
C PRO A 73 -5.77 1.82 5.32
N PRO A 74 -6.05 0.49 5.29
CA PRO A 74 -7.40 -0.02 5.57
C PRO A 74 -7.95 0.34 6.95
N CYS A 75 -7.14 0.29 8.01
CA CYS A 75 -7.58 0.62 9.38
C CYS A 75 -7.76 2.13 9.58
N ARG A 76 -7.07 2.96 8.81
CA ARG A 76 -7.27 4.42 8.78
C ARG A 76 -8.39 4.89 7.84
N GLY A 77 -9.07 3.97 7.14
CA GLY A 77 -10.08 4.35 6.14
C GLY A 77 -9.52 4.97 4.85
N LEU A 78 -8.20 4.85 4.61
CA LEU A 78 -7.50 5.51 3.49
C LEU A 78 -7.20 4.55 2.32
N CYS A 79 -7.58 3.27 2.41
CA CYS A 79 -7.21 2.27 1.41
C CYS A 79 -7.84 2.57 0.03
N ASN A 80 -6.99 2.69 -1.00
CA ASN A 80 -7.39 2.91 -2.38
C ASN A 80 -7.25 1.65 -3.26
N CYS A 81 -7.23 0.47 -2.65
CA CYS A 81 -7.31 -0.79 -3.41
C CYS A 81 -8.73 -1.01 -3.94
N SER A 82 -8.85 -1.75 -5.05
CA SER A 82 -10.15 -1.99 -5.69
C SER A 82 -11.15 -2.69 -4.79
N ILE A 83 -10.71 -3.63 -3.94
CA ILE A 83 -11.61 -4.35 -3.01
C ILE A 83 -12.15 -3.40 -1.95
N CYS A 84 -11.30 -2.59 -1.32
CA CYS A 84 -11.72 -1.66 -0.28
C CYS A 84 -12.64 -0.58 -0.84
N ARG A 85 -12.33 -0.03 -2.02
CA ARG A 85 -13.19 0.98 -2.67
C ARG A 85 -14.55 0.41 -3.06
N ASN A 86 -14.59 -0.77 -3.69
CA ASN A 86 -15.86 -1.41 -4.04
C ASN A 86 -16.73 -1.69 -2.80
N ARG A 87 -16.13 -2.11 -1.68
CA ARG A 87 -16.85 -2.31 -0.41
C ARG A 87 -17.46 -1.01 0.15
N ASN A 88 -16.88 0.14 -0.19
CA ASN A 88 -17.36 1.46 0.20
C ASN A 88 -18.24 2.11 -0.89
N GLY A 89 -18.68 1.37 -1.92
CA GLY A 89 -19.49 1.92 -3.01
C GLY A 89 -18.73 2.84 -3.98
N LEU A 90 -17.40 2.88 -3.92
CA LEU A 90 -16.55 3.74 -4.73
C LEU A 90 -16.00 2.99 -5.96
N ARG A 91 -15.79 3.71 -7.06
CA ARG A 91 -15.15 3.15 -8.27
C ARG A 91 -13.73 2.64 -7.96
N PRO A 92 -13.31 1.50 -8.51
CA PRO A 92 -11.97 0.95 -8.27
C PRO A 92 -10.89 1.83 -8.91
N THR A 93 -9.77 2.02 -8.22
CA THR A 93 -8.68 2.92 -8.65
C THR A 93 -7.85 2.41 -9.84
N GLY A 94 -7.87 1.10 -10.14
CA GLY A 94 -7.05 0.52 -11.21
C GLY A 94 -5.53 0.67 -10.99
N CYS A 95 -4.75 0.53 -12.07
CA CYS A 95 -3.28 0.56 -12.07
C CYS A 95 -2.69 1.94 -12.39
N ILE A 96 -3.17 2.99 -11.71
CA ILE A 96 -2.82 4.39 -12.06
C ILE A 96 -1.51 4.91 -11.46
N ALA A 97 -0.80 4.15 -10.62
CA ALA A 97 0.42 4.64 -9.96
C ALA A 97 1.50 5.19 -10.94
N PRO A 98 1.75 4.57 -12.12
CA PRO A 98 2.67 5.14 -13.10
C PRO A 98 2.21 6.48 -13.67
N MET A 99 0.92 6.58 -14.02
CA MET A 99 0.32 7.82 -14.54
C MET A 99 0.38 8.94 -13.50
N VAL A 100 -0.02 8.64 -12.25
CA VAL A 100 0.02 9.57 -11.13
C VAL A 100 1.42 10.14 -10.91
N ARG A 101 2.45 9.29 -10.97
CA ARG A 101 3.84 9.74 -10.86
C ARG A 101 4.25 10.62 -12.05
N TYR A 102 3.79 10.28 -13.26
CA TYR A 102 4.07 11.06 -14.47
C TYR A 102 3.48 12.48 -14.38
N VAL A 103 2.28 12.62 -13.84
CA VAL A 103 1.63 13.93 -13.63
C VAL A 103 2.11 14.68 -12.37
N GLY A 104 3.19 14.22 -11.73
CA GLY A 104 3.89 14.95 -10.66
C GLY A 104 3.41 14.69 -9.23
N TYR A 105 2.45 13.79 -9.02
CA TYR A 105 1.98 13.46 -7.67
C TYR A 105 2.88 12.42 -7.00
N SER A 106 3.05 12.57 -5.68
CA SER A 106 3.91 11.70 -4.88
C SER A 106 3.30 10.30 -4.66
N SER A 107 1.97 10.22 -4.64
CA SER A 107 1.22 8.99 -4.43
C SER A 107 -0.18 9.02 -5.04
N VAL A 108 -0.77 7.84 -5.24
CA VAL A 108 -2.16 7.73 -5.72
C VAL A 108 -3.15 8.34 -4.72
N LYS A 109 -2.89 8.26 -3.42
CA LYS A 109 -3.71 8.92 -2.40
C LYS A 109 -3.76 10.44 -2.64
N ASP A 110 -2.60 11.08 -2.82
CA ASP A 110 -2.54 12.54 -3.00
C ASP A 110 -3.27 12.98 -4.28
N TYR A 111 -3.12 12.20 -5.36
CA TYR A 111 -3.84 12.45 -6.61
C TYR A 111 -5.36 12.36 -6.44
N LEU A 112 -5.85 11.33 -5.74
CA LEU A 112 -7.30 11.18 -5.51
C LEU A 112 -7.85 12.30 -4.62
N GLN A 113 -7.11 12.70 -3.58
CA GLN A 113 -7.51 13.82 -2.72
C GLN A 113 -7.55 15.15 -3.47
N ALA A 114 -6.60 15.40 -4.36
CA ALA A 114 -6.60 16.60 -5.19
C ALA A 114 -7.77 16.63 -6.19
N ALA A 115 -8.14 15.48 -6.76
CA ALA A 115 -9.30 15.38 -7.64
C ALA A 115 -10.63 15.63 -6.89
N GLU A 116 -10.77 15.09 -5.67
CA GLU A 116 -11.95 15.30 -4.83
C GLU A 116 -12.15 16.77 -4.41
N LEU A 117 -11.07 17.56 -4.31
CA LEU A 117 -11.12 19.00 -4.03
C LEU A 117 -11.49 19.86 -5.26
N GLN A 118 -11.41 19.32 -6.48
CA GLN A 118 -11.81 20.02 -7.70
C GLN A 118 -13.29 19.86 -8.01
N ASP A 119 -13.95 18.87 -7.39
CA ASP A 119 -15.37 18.58 -7.53
C ASP A 119 -16.25 19.28 -6.46
N THR A 120 -15.63 20.05 -5.56
CA THR A 120 -16.27 20.86 -4.49
C THR A 120 -16.08 22.34 -4.70
#